data_AF-T2JJK8-F1
#
_entry.id   AF-T2JJK8-F1
#
_cell.length_a   1.000
_cell.length_b   1.000
_cell.length_c   1.000
_cell.angle_alpha   90.00
_cell.angle_beta   90.00
_cell.angle_gamma   90.00
#
_symmetry.space_group_name_H-M   'P 1'
#
loop_
_entity.id
_entity.type
_entity.pdbx_description
1 polymer ?
#
loop_
_entity_poly.entity_id
_entity_poly.type
_entity_poly.pdbx_seq_one_letter_code
_entity_poly.pdbx_strand_id
1 'polypeptide(L)'
;MEIESLFCKIDDFCQVYAPIFESYLLPNKIVKRKKESRLCLSEVATIVVYFHSSGYRTFKDYYLKHIVKNCQSEFPNLVSYNRFVELIPSVLMPLIIYLNTRKGEVTGISFIDSTRLPICSNNRATRNKVFEGLANWGKRGKTSEAVTRGNLA
;
A
#
# COMPACT_ATOMS: atom_id res chain seq x y z
N MET A 1 13.38 -11.58 0.73
CA MET A 1 13.60 -10.46 1.67
C MET A 1 13.56 -11.06 3.05
N GLU A 2 14.60 -10.89 3.87
CA GLU A 2 14.61 -11.42 5.23
C GLU A 2 13.75 -10.55 6.13
N ILE A 3 12.90 -11.17 6.96
CA ILE A 3 11.91 -10.48 7.78
C ILE A 3 12.56 -9.55 8.81
N GLU A 4 13.72 -9.93 9.35
CA GLU A 4 14.50 -9.13 10.29
C GLU A 4 15.03 -7.84 9.64
N SER A 5 15.63 -7.97 8.45
CA SER A 5 16.14 -6.81 7.71
C SER A 5 15.03 -5.81 7.34
N LEU A 6 13.83 -6.32 7.07
CA LEU A 6 12.65 -5.50 6.80
C LEU A 6 12.17 -4.83 8.09
N PHE A 7 12.12 -5.58 9.20
CA PHE A 7 11.72 -5.07 10.50
C PHE A 7 12.62 -3.91 10.93
N CYS A 8 13.94 -4.06 10.90
CA CYS A 8 14.86 -2.99 11.30
C CYS A 8 14.62 -1.70 10.51
N LYS A 9 14.47 -1.80 9.17
CA LYS A 9 14.20 -0.63 8.31
C LYS A 9 12.89 0.07 8.61
N ILE A 10 11.87 -0.69 9.01
CA ILE A 10 10.55 -0.15 9.37
C ILE A 10 10.61 0.43 10.79
N ASP A 11 11.28 -0.24 11.71
CA ASP A 11 11.39 0.19 13.10
C ASP A 11 12.16 1.51 13.22
N ASP A 12 13.32 1.63 12.56
CA ASP A 12 14.09 2.88 12.49
C ASP A 12 13.22 4.04 11.99
N PHE A 13 12.39 3.79 10.98
CA PHE A 13 11.45 4.77 10.48
C PHE A 13 10.35 5.10 11.50
N CYS A 14 9.76 4.09 12.15
CA CYS A 14 8.68 4.27 13.11
C CYS A 14 9.14 5.03 14.36
N GLN A 15 10.38 4.82 14.81
CA GLN A 15 10.96 5.57 15.92
C GLN A 15 11.04 7.08 15.65
N VAL A 16 11.33 7.48 14.40
CA VAL A 16 11.33 8.88 13.98
C VAL A 16 9.91 9.39 13.71
N TYR A 17 9.09 8.57 13.07
CA TYR A 17 7.73 8.94 12.65
C TYR A 17 6.77 9.13 13.85
N ALA A 18 6.78 8.23 14.82
CA ALA A 18 5.83 8.22 15.93
C ALA A 18 5.77 9.56 16.71
N PRO A 19 6.88 10.13 17.21
CA PRO A 19 6.84 11.39 17.95
C PRO A 19 6.38 12.57 17.06
N ILE A 20 6.80 12.58 15.79
CA ILE A 20 6.38 13.60 14.82
C ILE A 20 4.86 13.52 14.62
N PHE A 21 4.34 12.32 14.36
CA PHE A 21 2.92 12.11 14.14
C PHE A 21 2.09 12.49 15.36
N GLU A 22 2.53 12.12 16.57
CA GLU A 22 1.84 12.51 17.80
C GLU A 22 1.79 14.04 18.00
N SER A 23 2.81 14.78 17.56
CA SER A 23 2.82 16.24 17.63
C SER A 23 1.79 16.91 16.70
N TYR A 24 1.42 16.26 15.59
CA TYR A 24 0.39 16.74 14.67
C TYR A 24 -1.03 16.37 15.10
N LEU A 25 -1.19 15.47 16.08
CA LEU A 25 -2.51 15.09 16.56
C LEU A 25 -3.14 16.23 17.37
N LEU A 26 -4.37 16.56 17.02
CA LEU A 26 -5.13 17.54 17.78
C LEU A 26 -5.34 17.05 19.22
N PRO A 27 -5.22 17.93 20.22
CA PRO A 27 -5.50 17.57 21.61
C PRO A 27 -6.96 17.14 21.72
N ASN A 28 -7.17 15.87 22.08
CA ASN A 28 -8.51 15.33 22.27
C ASN A 28 -9.15 15.99 23.50
N LYS A 29 -10.28 16.69 23.30
CA LYS A 29 -11.07 17.29 24.40
C LYS A 29 -11.73 16.24 25.31
N ILE A 30 -11.74 14.97 24.89
CA ILE A 30 -12.29 13.84 25.63
C ILE A 30 -11.16 12.86 25.93
N VAL A 31 -10.87 12.64 27.21
CA VAL A 31 -9.88 11.67 27.66
C VAL A 31 -10.44 10.25 27.42
N LYS A 32 -10.00 9.62 26.34
CA LYS A 32 -10.25 8.19 26.11
C LYS A 32 -9.03 7.40 26.55
N ARG A 33 -9.26 6.26 27.21
CA ARG A 33 -8.19 5.33 27.58
C ARG A 33 -7.44 4.88 26.32
N LYS A 34 -6.15 5.21 26.20
CA LYS A 34 -5.26 4.57 25.25
C LYS A 34 -5.01 3.13 25.74
N LYS A 35 -5.53 2.13 25.01
CA LYS A 35 -5.17 0.73 25.24
C LYS A 35 -4.05 0.38 24.29
N GLU A 36 -2.87 0.11 24.83
CA GLU A 36 -1.74 -0.37 24.05
C GLU A 36 -2.07 -1.75 23.49
N SER A 37 -1.82 -1.93 22.19
CA SER A 37 -1.88 -3.24 21.57
C SER A 37 -0.67 -4.08 21.98
N ARG A 38 -0.85 -5.40 22.01
CA ARG A 38 0.26 -6.34 22.25
C ARG A 38 1.34 -6.31 21.16
N LEU A 39 0.96 -5.87 19.95
CA LEU A 39 1.86 -5.63 18.84
C LEU A 39 2.14 -4.13 18.71
N CYS A 40 3.39 -3.77 18.47
CA CYS A 40 3.79 -2.41 18.17
C CYS A 40 3.50 -2.04 16.71
N LEU A 41 3.57 -0.75 16.40
CA LEU A 41 3.27 -0.22 15.07
C LEU A 41 4.23 -0.79 14.00
N SER A 42 5.52 -0.93 14.34
CA SER A 42 6.56 -1.48 13.46
C SER A 42 6.31 -2.95 13.11
N GLU A 43 5.89 -3.76 14.08
CA GLU A 43 5.57 -5.18 13.88
C GLU A 43 4.39 -5.35 12.92
N VAL A 44 3.30 -4.60 13.16
CA VAL A 44 2.11 -4.64 12.30
C VAL A 44 2.47 -4.21 10.87
N ALA A 45 3.25 -3.12 10.72
CA ALA A 45 3.70 -2.63 9.42
C ALA A 45 4.57 -3.67 8.69
N THR A 46 5.49 -4.32 9.42
CA THR A 46 6.36 -5.38 8.88
C THR A 46 5.56 -6.56 8.36
N ILE A 47 4.58 -7.06 9.13
CA ILE A 47 3.73 -8.18 8.71
C ILE A 47 2.92 -7.82 7.46
N VAL A 48 2.41 -6.60 7.35
CA VAL A 48 1.67 -6.13 6.17
C VAL A 48 2.58 -5.99 4.95
N VAL A 49 3.77 -5.41 5.08
CA VAL A 49 4.71 -5.27 3.94
C VAL A 49 5.24 -6.63 3.49
N TYR A 50 5.56 -7.50 4.45
CA TYR A 50 6.06 -8.85 4.15
C TYR A 50 5.03 -9.70 3.40
N PHE A 51 3.73 -9.49 3.65
CA PHE A 51 2.65 -10.14 2.89
C PHE A 51 2.79 -9.91 1.38
N HIS A 52 3.07 -8.68 0.95
CA HIS A 52 3.22 -8.37 -0.47
C HIS A 52 4.41 -9.08 -1.13
N SER A 53 5.47 -9.38 -0.37
CA SER A 53 6.63 -10.12 -0.86
C SER A 53 6.46 -11.64 -0.76
N SER A 54 5.52 -12.12 0.05
CA SER A 54 5.36 -13.55 0.38
C SER A 54 4.68 -14.38 -0.71
N GLY A 55 4.01 -13.75 -1.68
CA GLY A 55 3.32 -14.44 -2.79
C GLY A 55 2.01 -15.15 -2.41
N TYR A 56 1.53 -15.01 -1.17
CA TYR A 56 0.23 -15.56 -0.76
C TYR A 56 -0.94 -14.79 -1.41
N ARG A 57 -1.97 -15.51 -1.84
CA ARG A 57 -3.16 -14.91 -2.46
C ARG A 57 -4.10 -14.23 -1.46
N THR A 58 -4.22 -14.78 -0.25
CA THR A 58 -5.11 -14.26 0.79
C THR A 58 -4.32 -13.90 2.03
N PHE A 59 -4.64 -12.76 2.63
CA PHE A 59 -4.00 -12.32 3.87
C PHE A 59 -4.27 -13.28 5.03
N LYS A 60 -5.46 -13.88 5.06
CA LYS A 60 -5.85 -14.86 6.09
C LYS A 60 -4.98 -16.11 6.05
N ASP A 61 -4.74 -16.68 4.87
CA ASP A 61 -3.86 -17.84 4.73
C ASP A 61 -2.43 -17.51 5.11
N TYR A 62 -1.92 -16.36 4.66
CA TYR A 62 -0.60 -15.86 5.02
C TYR A 62 -0.45 -15.73 6.54
N TYR A 63 -1.38 -15.05 7.21
CA TYR A 63 -1.30 -14.82 8.64
C TYR A 63 -1.34 -16.13 9.44
N LEU A 64 -2.29 -17.02 9.13
CA LEU A 64 -2.50 -18.24 9.91
C LEU A 64 -1.50 -19.36 9.60
N LYS A 65 -1.04 -19.47 8.35
CA LYS A 65 -0.17 -20.58 7.93
C LYS A 65 1.31 -20.20 7.92
N HIS A 66 1.65 -18.94 7.67
CA HIS A 66 3.03 -18.47 7.64
C HIS A 66 3.39 -17.78 8.97
N ILE A 67 2.77 -16.65 9.30
CA ILE A 67 3.17 -15.84 10.45
C ILE A 67 2.98 -16.58 11.78
N VAL A 68 1.79 -17.12 12.03
CA VAL A 68 1.49 -17.81 13.29
C VAL A 68 2.30 -19.10 13.49
N LYS A 69 2.76 -19.75 12.42
CA LYS A 69 3.49 -21.01 12.52
C LYS A 69 5.00 -20.84 12.49
N ASN A 70 5.49 -19.95 11.63
CA ASN A 70 6.92 -19.85 11.33
C ASN A 70 7.57 -18.64 11.97
N CYS A 71 6.80 -17.62 12.37
CA CYS A 71 7.33 -16.35 12.86
C CYS A 71 7.00 -16.07 14.34
N GLN A 72 6.74 -17.11 15.14
CA GLN A 72 6.48 -16.96 16.59
C GLN A 72 7.73 -16.56 17.37
N SER A 73 8.92 -16.96 16.91
CA SER A 73 10.19 -16.56 17.49
C SER A 73 10.42 -15.06 17.38
N GLU A 74 10.07 -14.49 16.22
CA GLU A 74 10.24 -13.08 15.90
C GLU A 74 9.12 -12.23 16.49
N PHE A 75 7.89 -12.76 16.55
CA PHE A 75 6.71 -12.08 17.11
C PHE A 75 6.08 -12.90 18.25
N PRO A 76 6.66 -12.86 19.47
CA PRO A 76 6.19 -13.69 20.59
C PRO A 76 4.77 -13.30 21.06
N ASN A 77 4.32 -12.08 20.78
CA ASN A 77 3.06 -11.52 21.25
C ASN A 77 1.99 -11.36 20.15
N LEU A 78 1.95 -12.30 19.20
CA LEU A 78 0.95 -12.31 18.13
C LEU A 78 -0.50 -12.26 18.66
N VAL A 79 -1.33 -11.51 17.93
CA VAL A 79 -2.77 -11.36 18.22
C VAL A 79 -3.59 -12.30 17.33
N SER A 80 -4.87 -12.49 17.64
CA SER A 80 -5.76 -13.23 16.75
C SER A 80 -5.90 -12.54 15.40
N TYR A 81 -6.23 -13.29 14.34
CA TYR A 81 -6.41 -12.73 13.00
C TYR A 81 -7.40 -11.55 12.98
N ASN A 82 -8.56 -11.68 13.63
CA ASN A 82 -9.55 -10.60 13.69
C ASN A 82 -8.98 -9.34 14.34
N ARG A 83 -8.27 -9.51 15.46
CA ARG A 83 -7.63 -8.39 16.14
C ARG A 83 -6.52 -7.77 15.28
N PHE A 84 -5.79 -8.57 14.51
CA PHE A 84 -4.79 -8.05 13.58
C PHE A 84 -5.44 -7.21 12.48
N VAL A 85 -6.55 -7.67 11.90
CA VAL A 85 -7.29 -6.92 10.86
C VAL A 85 -7.77 -5.56 11.38
N GLU A 86 -8.20 -5.48 12.65
CA GLU A 86 -8.54 -4.22 13.31
C GLU A 86 -7.34 -3.27 13.47
N LEU A 87 -6.11 -3.81 13.53
CA LEU A 87 -4.88 -3.01 13.65
C LEU A 87 -4.35 -2.53 12.29
N ILE A 88 -4.67 -3.18 11.17
CA ILE A 88 -4.17 -2.80 9.84
C ILE A 88 -4.39 -1.30 9.51
N PRO A 89 -5.53 -0.66 9.82
CA PRO A 89 -5.73 0.76 9.52
C PRO A 89 -4.73 1.69 10.23
N SER A 90 -4.18 1.31 11.39
CA SER A 90 -3.24 2.16 12.12
C SER A 90 -1.90 2.33 11.41
N VAL A 91 -1.51 1.36 10.59
CA VAL A 91 -0.24 1.38 9.84
C VAL A 91 -0.35 2.01 8.46
N LEU A 92 -1.55 2.38 8.01
CA LEU A 92 -1.74 2.93 6.66
C LEU A 92 -0.97 4.24 6.45
N MET A 93 -1.13 5.21 7.36
CA MET A 93 -0.43 6.49 7.31
C MET A 93 1.10 6.35 7.34
N PRO A 94 1.70 5.64 8.31
CA PRO A 94 3.16 5.46 8.34
C PRO A 94 3.67 4.74 7.10
N LEU A 95 2.95 3.74 6.59
CA LEU A 95 3.36 3.03 5.36
C LEU A 95 3.35 3.93 4.12
N ILE A 96 2.34 4.79 3.96
CA ILE A 96 2.31 5.74 2.83
C ILE A 96 3.52 6.68 2.90
N ILE A 97 3.82 7.22 4.08
CA ILE A 97 4.96 8.14 4.26
C ILE A 97 6.28 7.39 4.03
N TYR A 98 6.42 6.20 4.60
CA TYR A 98 7.58 5.32 4.39
C TYR A 98 7.80 5.02 2.91
N LEU A 99 6.75 4.69 2.15
CA LEU A 99 6.89 4.42 0.72
C LEU A 99 7.28 5.68 -0.05
N ASN A 100 6.80 6.86 0.35
CA ASN A 100 7.18 8.12 -0.27
C ASN A 100 8.66 8.47 -0.02
N THR A 101 9.22 8.17 1.15
CA THR A 101 10.65 8.41 1.43
C THR A 101 11.59 7.45 0.69
N ARG A 102 11.07 6.32 0.20
CA ARG A 102 11.83 5.31 -0.54
C ARG A 102 11.66 5.41 -2.06
N LYS A 103 10.97 6.44 -2.55
CA LYS A 103 10.93 6.75 -3.99
C LYS A 103 12.33 7.21 -4.43
N GLY A 104 12.78 6.70 -5.57
CA GLY A 104 14.01 7.18 -6.20
C GLY A 104 13.87 8.61 -6.71
N GLU A 105 15.00 9.25 -7.01
CA GLU A 105 15.00 10.56 -7.65
C GLU A 105 14.25 10.50 -8.98
N VAL A 106 13.29 11.41 -9.15
CA VAL A 106 12.52 11.52 -10.38
C VAL A 106 13.42 12.21 -11.41
N THR A 107 14.04 11.44 -12.30
CA THR A 107 14.93 11.94 -13.36
C THR A 107 14.18 12.60 -14.53
N GLY A 108 12.99 13.16 -14.28
CA GLY A 108 12.12 13.80 -15.28
C GLY A 108 11.34 12.82 -16.18
N ILE A 109 11.61 11.52 -16.10
CA ILE A 109 10.92 10.49 -16.89
C ILE A 109 10.38 9.42 -15.93
N SER A 110 9.15 9.62 -15.44
CA SER A 110 8.43 8.58 -14.70
C SER A 110 7.72 7.65 -15.69
N PHE A 111 8.26 6.45 -15.89
CA PHE A 111 7.55 5.39 -16.62
C PHE A 111 6.40 4.87 -15.77
N ILE A 112 5.22 5.45 -15.95
CA ILE A 112 3.97 4.84 -15.54
C ILE A 112 3.64 3.83 -16.64
N ASP A 113 3.63 2.53 -16.32
CA ASP A 113 3.08 1.53 -17.22
C ASP A 113 1.62 1.91 -17.45
N SER A 114 1.37 2.53 -18.61
CA SER A 114 0.06 3.04 -18.94
C SER A 114 -0.81 1.83 -19.21
N THR A 115 -1.46 1.33 -18.16
CA THR A 115 -2.54 0.37 -18.33
C THR A 115 -3.54 0.99 -19.28
N ARG A 116 -3.71 0.39 -20.45
CA ARG A 116 -4.64 0.87 -21.48
C ARG A 116 -5.98 1.11 -20.83
N LEU A 117 -6.53 2.30 -20.96
CA LEU A 117 -7.88 2.59 -20.47
C LEU A 117 -8.87 2.23 -21.59
N PRO A 118 -9.55 1.06 -21.54
CA PRO A 118 -10.51 0.70 -22.57
C PRO A 118 -11.71 1.65 -22.45
N ILE A 119 -11.89 2.53 -23.43
CA ILE A 119 -12.97 3.52 -23.40
C ILE A 119 -14.27 2.87 -23.86
N CYS A 120 -14.26 2.28 -25.06
CA CYS A 120 -15.43 1.61 -25.60
C CYS A 120 -15.07 0.55 -26.65
N SER A 121 -16.02 -0.36 -26.88
CA SER A 121 -15.93 -1.38 -27.93
C SER A 121 -16.03 -0.77 -29.33
N ASN A 122 -15.50 -1.47 -30.33
CA ASN A 122 -15.41 -1.02 -31.72
C ASN A 122 -16.75 -0.44 -32.26
N ASN A 123 -17.86 -1.11 -31.96
CA ASN A 123 -19.20 -0.73 -32.43
C ASN A 123 -19.72 0.60 -31.85
N ARG A 124 -19.17 1.04 -30.72
CA ARG A 124 -19.59 2.27 -30.02
C ARG A 124 -18.59 3.41 -30.15
N ALA A 125 -17.43 3.17 -30.77
CA ALA A 125 -16.37 4.15 -30.91
C ALA A 125 -16.83 5.41 -31.65
N THR A 126 -17.58 5.25 -32.74
CA THR A 126 -18.09 6.38 -33.57
C THR A 126 -19.21 7.17 -32.90
N ARG A 127 -19.83 6.64 -31.84
CA ARG A 127 -20.92 7.30 -31.09
C ARG A 127 -20.43 7.95 -29.80
N ASN A 128 -19.17 7.73 -29.44
CA ASN A 128 -18.60 8.25 -28.21
C ASN A 128 -18.14 9.70 -28.42
N LYS A 129 -18.90 10.65 -27.86
CA LYS A 129 -18.59 12.09 -27.90
C LYS A 129 -17.76 12.57 -26.71
N VAL A 130 -17.67 11.77 -25.64
CA VAL A 130 -17.00 12.17 -24.39
C VAL A 130 -15.48 12.16 -24.54
N PHE A 131 -14.95 11.28 -25.39
CA PHE A 131 -13.52 11.13 -25.65
C PHE A 131 -13.12 11.48 -27.08
N GLU A 132 -13.92 12.31 -27.75
CA GLU A 132 -13.63 12.79 -29.10
C GLU A 132 -12.28 13.54 -29.12
N GLY A 133 -11.35 13.14 -29.99
CA GLY A 133 -9.99 13.69 -30.08
C GLY A 133 -9.01 13.23 -28.99
N LEU A 134 -9.46 12.52 -27.95
CA LEU A 134 -8.63 11.98 -26.86
C LEU A 134 -8.47 10.45 -26.92
N ALA A 135 -9.28 9.78 -27.73
CA ALA A 135 -9.24 8.33 -27.93
C ALA A 135 -8.51 7.96 -29.24
N ASN A 136 -7.70 6.91 -29.20
CA ASN A 136 -7.12 6.27 -30.38
C ASN A 136 -7.44 4.77 -30.39
N TRP A 137 -7.27 4.14 -31.54
CA TRP A 137 -7.38 2.69 -31.66
C TRP A 137 -6.24 1.99 -30.94
N GLY A 138 -6.57 1.04 -30.07
CA GLY A 138 -5.55 0.19 -29.45
C GLY A 138 -4.81 -0.64 -30.50
N LYS A 139 -3.56 -1.05 -30.22
CA LYS A 139 -2.68 -1.81 -31.16
C LYS A 139 -3.30 -3.06 -31.82
N ARG A 140 -4.41 -3.60 -31.29
CA ARG A 140 -5.13 -4.78 -31.83
C ARG A 140 -6.46 -4.43 -32.53
N GLY A 141 -6.83 -3.15 -32.63
CA GLY A 141 -8.04 -2.66 -33.30
C GLY A 141 -9.38 -3.06 -32.66
N LYS A 142 -9.37 -3.76 -31.52
CA LYS A 142 -10.61 -4.29 -30.90
C LYS A 142 -11.32 -3.31 -29.97
N THR A 143 -10.60 -2.28 -29.48
CA THR A 143 -11.09 -1.30 -28.50
C THR A 143 -10.47 0.06 -28.77
N SER A 144 -11.23 1.12 -28.50
CA SER A 144 -10.68 2.47 -28.39
C SER A 144 -10.03 2.65 -27.01
N GLU A 145 -8.85 3.24 -26.98
CA GLU A 145 -8.01 3.44 -25.80
C GLU A 145 -7.72 4.94 -25.64
N ALA A 146 -7.69 5.44 -24.40
CA ALA A 146 -7.32 6.82 -24.13
C ALA A 146 -5.83 7.04 -24.44
N VAL A 147 -5.52 8.14 -25.13
CA VAL A 147 -4.13 8.55 -25.35
C VAL A 147 -3.64 9.30 -24.12
N THR A 148 -2.87 8.64 -23.27
CA THR A 148 -2.11 9.33 -22.22
C THR A 148 -0.91 10.04 -22.86
N ARG A 149 -1.08 11.32 -23.21
CA ARG A 149 0.08 12.20 -23.43
C ARG A 149 0.72 12.46 -22.07
N GLY A 150 1.69 11.62 -21.69
CA GLY A 150 2.44 11.77 -20.46
C GLY A 150 3.44 12.91 -20.58
N ASN A 151 3.01 14.14 -20.27
CA ASN A 151 3.87 15.18 -19.74
C ASN A 151 3.33 15.52 -18.35
N LEU A 152 3.99 15.00 -17.32
CA LEU A 152 3.80 15.46 -15.94
C LEU A 152 5.17 15.97 -15.48
N ALA A 153 5.20 17.28 -15.21
CA ALA A 153 6.30 17.97 -14.56
C ALA A 153 6.43 17.54 -13.10
#